data_AF-A0A4D9DH92-F1
#
_entry.id   AF-A0A4D9DH92-F1
#
_cell.length_a   1.000
_cell.length_b   1.000
_cell.length_c   1.000
_cell.angle_alpha   90.00
_cell.angle_beta   90.00
_cell.angle_gamma   90.00
#
_symmetry.space_group_name_H-M   'P 1'
#
loop_
_entity.id
_entity.type
_entity.pdbx_description
1 polymer ?
#
loop_
_entity_poly.entity_id
_entity_poly.type
_entity_poly.pdbx_seq_one_letter_code
_entity_poly.pdbx_strand_id
1 'polypeptide(L)'
;MQKFLGSFFIGWDLDLYHEETNQRAQVNTSDLNEELGQVEYVFTDKTGTLTENEMQFRECSINGIKYQEINGKLVPEGLTEDSPDGIRQSLMKEEELFLKAVCLCHTVHISADQTDGIGDGHWNANGIVSQLEYYASSPDEKALVEAASRVGVVFTGTNGEGMEVKSLGKPERYFFHITFIIVLKGQNIK
;
A
#
# COMPACT_ATOMS: atom_id res chain seq x y z
N MET A 1 -14.15 -35.33 -31.97
CA MET A 1 -13.30 -36.10 -31.03
C MET A 1 -11.91 -35.49 -30.90
N GLN A 2 -11.20 -35.15 -31.99
CA GLN A 2 -9.88 -34.49 -31.94
C GLN A 2 -9.89 -33.19 -31.12
N LYS A 3 -10.85 -32.28 -31.37
CA LYS A 3 -10.98 -31.00 -30.63
C LYS A 3 -11.16 -31.19 -29.11
N PHE A 4 -11.96 -32.21 -28.74
CA PHE A 4 -12.21 -32.59 -27.34
C PHE A 4 -10.98 -33.22 -26.66
N LEU A 5 -10.15 -33.97 -27.39
CA LEU A 5 -8.87 -34.45 -26.87
C LEU A 5 -7.88 -33.30 -26.68
N GLY A 6 -7.87 -32.33 -27.61
CA GLY A 6 -7.06 -31.12 -27.52
C GLY A 6 -7.29 -30.30 -26.24
N SER A 7 -8.55 -30.19 -25.78
CA SER A 7 -8.85 -29.48 -24.52
C SER A 7 -8.23 -30.12 -23.27
N PHE A 8 -8.06 -31.45 -23.25
CA PHE A 8 -7.40 -32.12 -22.12
C PHE A 8 -5.91 -31.79 -22.05
N PHE A 9 -5.23 -31.65 -23.19
CA PHE A 9 -3.83 -31.27 -23.21
C PHE A 9 -3.61 -29.87 -22.61
N ILE A 10 -4.45 -28.90 -22.96
CA ILE A 10 -4.38 -27.54 -22.38
C ILE A 10 -4.61 -27.59 -20.86
N GLY A 11 -5.59 -28.38 -20.39
CA GLY A 11 -5.88 -28.48 -18.95
C GLY A 11 -4.90 -29.34 -18.15
N TRP A 12 -4.05 -30.14 -18.80
CA TRP A 12 -2.99 -30.92 -18.14
C TRP A 12 -1.63 -30.25 -18.20
N ASP A 13 -1.52 -29.13 -18.91
CA ASP A 13 -0.30 -28.36 -19.00
C ASP A 13 0.01 -27.71 -17.64
N LEU A 14 1.19 -28.00 -17.11
CA LEU A 14 1.67 -27.45 -15.85
C LEU A 14 2.18 -26.01 -16.01
N ASP A 15 2.54 -25.60 -17.23
CA ASP A 15 2.95 -24.21 -17.50
C ASP A 15 1.73 -23.26 -17.46
N LEU A 16 0.51 -23.80 -17.58
CA LEU A 16 -0.76 -23.08 -17.44
C LEU A 16 -1.45 -23.33 -16.09
N TYR A 17 -0.70 -23.81 -15.09
CA TYR A 17 -1.19 -24.02 -13.73
C TYR A 17 -0.79 -22.84 -12.83
N HIS A 18 -1.78 -22.33 -12.10
CA HIS A 18 -1.60 -21.28 -11.11
C HIS A 18 -1.48 -21.89 -9.71
N GLU A 19 -0.27 -21.84 -9.15
CA GLU A 19 0.07 -22.50 -7.88
C GLU A 19 -0.67 -21.89 -6.68
N GLU A 20 -0.71 -20.56 -6.58
CA GLU A 20 -1.25 -19.86 -5.40
C GLU A 20 -2.74 -20.15 -5.18
N THR A 21 -3.53 -20.25 -6.27
CA THR A 21 -4.96 -20.59 -6.20
C THR A 21 -5.22 -22.08 -6.42
N ASN A 22 -4.18 -22.87 -6.71
CA ASN A 22 -4.28 -24.28 -7.10
C ASN A 22 -5.27 -24.52 -8.26
N GLN A 23 -5.19 -23.70 -9.31
CA GLN A 23 -6.10 -23.74 -10.47
C GLN A 23 -5.37 -24.08 -11.75
N ARG A 24 -5.97 -24.96 -12.57
CA ARG A 24 -5.47 -25.30 -13.92
C ARG A 24 -6.24 -24.52 -14.98
N ALA A 25 -5.65 -24.34 -16.16
CA ALA A 25 -6.37 -23.83 -17.30
C ALA A 25 -7.61 -24.68 -17.62
N GLN A 26 -8.77 -24.03 -17.68
CA GLN A 26 -10.03 -24.67 -17.99
C GLN A 26 -10.51 -24.29 -19.37
N VAL A 27 -10.69 -25.29 -20.23
CA VAL A 27 -11.27 -25.10 -21.57
C VAL A 27 -12.77 -25.29 -21.50
N ASN A 28 -13.53 -24.20 -21.60
CA ASN A 28 -15.00 -24.24 -21.56
C ASN A 28 -15.61 -24.63 -22.91
N THR A 29 -14.96 -24.29 -24.03
CA THR A 29 -15.44 -24.56 -25.39
C THR A 29 -14.32 -25.13 -26.24
N SER A 30 -14.33 -26.46 -26.45
CA SER A 30 -13.27 -27.15 -27.21
C SER A 30 -13.25 -26.85 -28.70
N ASP A 31 -14.34 -26.34 -29.26
CA ASP A 31 -14.47 -26.11 -30.70
C ASP A 31 -13.57 -24.98 -31.23
N LEU A 32 -13.16 -24.07 -30.33
CA LEU A 32 -12.36 -22.86 -30.61
C LEU A 32 -10.84 -23.09 -30.49
N ASN A 33 -10.39 -24.28 -30.08
CA ASN A 33 -8.97 -24.53 -29.80
C ASN A 33 -8.05 -24.26 -31.02
N GLU A 34 -8.55 -24.45 -32.24
CA GLU A 34 -7.80 -24.19 -33.48
C GLU A 34 -7.80 -22.70 -33.88
N GLU A 35 -8.77 -21.93 -33.40
CA GLU A 35 -8.88 -20.49 -33.64
C GLU A 35 -7.88 -19.70 -32.79
N LEU A 36 -7.48 -20.25 -31.62
CA LEU A 36 -6.45 -19.65 -30.75
C LEU A 36 -5.12 -19.41 -31.49
N GLY A 37 -4.78 -20.26 -32.47
CA GLY A 37 -3.57 -20.10 -33.30
C GLY A 37 -3.69 -19.01 -34.38
N GLN A 38 -4.86 -18.40 -34.55
CA GLN A 38 -5.16 -17.40 -35.59
C GLN A 38 -5.50 -16.03 -34.98
N VAL A 39 -5.28 -15.84 -33.68
CA VAL A 39 -5.59 -14.58 -33.00
C VAL A 39 -4.62 -13.47 -33.43
N GLU A 40 -5.14 -12.39 -33.99
CA GLU A 40 -4.37 -11.19 -34.38
C GLU A 40 -4.47 -10.05 -33.36
N TYR A 41 -5.57 -9.98 -32.62
CA TYR A 41 -5.84 -8.89 -31.66
C TYR A 41 -6.31 -9.47 -30.33
N VAL A 42 -5.71 -8.97 -29.24
CA VAL A 42 -6.11 -9.30 -27.87
C VAL A 42 -6.64 -8.03 -27.22
N PHE A 43 -7.93 -8.04 -26.86
CA PHE A 43 -8.52 -7.00 -26.03
C PHE A 43 -8.41 -7.42 -24.57
N THR A 44 -7.74 -6.61 -23.76
CA THR A 44 -7.56 -6.87 -22.33
C THR A 44 -8.27 -5.82 -21.50
N ASP A 45 -8.85 -6.24 -20.40
CA ASP A 45 -9.22 -5.31 -19.33
C ASP A 45 -7.96 -4.89 -18.56
N LYS A 46 -8.02 -3.72 -17.93
CA LYS A 46 -6.92 -3.24 -17.08
C LYS A 46 -7.02 -3.89 -15.69
N THR A 47 -8.13 -3.69 -15.00
CA THR A 47 -8.27 -4.05 -13.59
C THR A 47 -8.62 -5.52 -13.44
N GLY A 48 -7.85 -6.27 -12.64
CA GLY A 48 -8.07 -7.70 -12.46
C GLY A 48 -7.56 -8.56 -13.62
N THR A 49 -6.86 -7.97 -14.60
CA THR A 49 -6.14 -8.72 -15.65
C THR A 49 -4.70 -8.21 -15.80
N LEU A 50 -4.52 -6.92 -16.12
CA LEU A 50 -3.18 -6.33 -16.20
C LEU A 50 -2.63 -5.89 -14.84
N THR A 51 -3.53 -5.52 -13.92
CA THR A 51 -3.15 -5.06 -12.58
C THR A 51 -3.92 -5.83 -11.51
N GLU A 52 -3.20 -6.24 -10.49
CA GLU A 52 -3.77 -6.71 -9.22
C GLU A 52 -4.44 -5.55 -8.48
N ASN A 53 -5.42 -5.87 -7.63
CA ASN A 53 -6.09 -4.88 -6.79
C ASN A 53 -5.31 -4.63 -5.48
N GLU A 54 -4.00 -4.47 -5.59
CA GLU A 54 -3.09 -4.18 -4.50
C GLU A 54 -2.32 -2.90 -4.80
N MET A 55 -2.39 -1.92 -3.89
CA MET A 55 -1.68 -0.66 -4.00
C MET A 55 -0.51 -0.64 -3.04
N GLN A 56 0.67 -0.30 -3.55
CA GLN A 56 1.89 -0.22 -2.76
C GLN A 56 2.52 1.17 -2.90
N PHE A 57 2.88 1.78 -1.78
CA PHE A 57 3.69 2.99 -1.79
C PHE A 57 5.11 2.66 -2.27
N ARG A 58 5.65 3.47 -3.18
CA ARG A 58 6.97 3.24 -3.79
C ARG A 58 7.89 4.43 -3.58
N GLU A 59 7.42 5.62 -3.93
CA GLU A 59 8.21 6.85 -3.90
C GLU A 59 7.35 8.07 -3.60
N CYS A 60 7.97 9.12 -3.05
CA CYS A 60 7.37 10.44 -2.91
C CYS A 60 8.39 11.54 -3.16
N SER A 61 7.91 12.78 -3.22
CA SER A 61 8.77 13.95 -3.25
C SER A 61 8.44 14.86 -2.08
N ILE A 62 9.45 15.18 -1.27
CA ILE A 62 9.34 16.07 -0.11
C ILE A 62 10.30 17.22 -0.32
N ASN A 63 9.78 18.45 -0.39
CA ASN A 63 10.55 19.67 -0.67
C ASN A 63 11.44 19.58 -1.92
N GLY A 64 10.96 18.90 -2.97
CA GLY A 64 11.67 18.75 -4.24
C GLY A 64 12.75 17.66 -4.24
N ILE A 65 12.98 16.98 -3.11
CA ILE A 65 13.85 15.80 -3.02
C ILE A 65 12.98 14.56 -3.22
N LYS A 66 13.42 13.65 -4.09
CA LYS A 66 12.74 12.38 -4.32
C LYS A 66 13.18 11.36 -3.26
N TYR A 67 12.22 10.59 -2.74
CA TYR A 67 12.45 9.55 -1.74
C TYR A 67 11.88 8.23 -2.24
N GLN A 68 12.56 7.14 -1.89
CA GLN A 68 12.04 5.78 -2.07
C GLN A 68 11.84 5.13 -0.71
N GLU A 69 10.76 4.35 -0.56
CA GLU A 69 10.58 3.51 0.62
C GLU A 69 11.40 2.22 0.47
N ILE A 70 12.40 2.03 1.34
CA ILE A 70 13.24 0.84 1.36
C ILE A 70 13.28 0.30 2.79
N ASN A 71 12.71 -0.90 3.00
CA ASN A 71 12.68 -1.59 4.30
C ASN A 71 12.14 -0.72 5.45
N GLY A 72 11.03 -0.01 5.21
CA GLY A 72 10.41 0.86 6.23
C GLY A 72 11.23 2.12 6.54
N LYS A 73 12.03 2.61 5.59
CA LYS A 73 12.72 3.90 5.69
C LYS A 73 12.56 4.68 4.40
N LEU A 74 12.40 6.00 4.52
CA LEU A 74 12.49 6.90 3.38
C LEU A 74 13.96 7.17 3.08
N VAL A 75 14.39 6.84 1.87
CA VAL A 75 15.76 7.06 1.41
C VAL A 75 15.75 8.18 0.37
N PRO A 76 16.36 9.34 0.66
CA PRO A 76 16.44 10.44 -0.30
C PRO A 76 17.40 10.11 -1.45
N GLU A 77 17.00 10.45 -2.66
CA GLU A 77 17.82 10.34 -3.86
C GLU A 77 18.87 11.46 -3.90
N GLY A 78 20.11 11.10 -4.25
CA GLY A 78 21.20 12.06 -4.44
C GLY A 78 21.96 12.49 -3.18
N LEU A 79 21.64 11.94 -2.01
CA LEU A 79 22.41 12.15 -0.79
C LEU A 79 23.38 11.00 -0.52
N THR A 80 24.66 11.33 -0.35
CA THR A 80 25.71 10.39 0.05
C THR A 80 25.92 10.44 1.57
N GLU A 81 26.52 9.40 2.14
CA GLU A 81 26.80 9.30 3.58
C GLU A 81 27.68 10.43 4.13
N ASP A 82 28.42 11.13 3.25
CA ASP A 82 29.28 12.27 3.58
C ASP A 82 28.52 13.59 3.84
N SER A 83 27.18 13.57 3.76
CA SER A 83 26.37 14.77 3.97
C SER A 83 26.42 15.23 5.45
N PRO A 84 26.59 16.53 5.72
CA PRO A 84 26.72 17.03 7.08
C PRO A 84 25.45 16.74 7.92
N ASP A 85 25.65 16.36 9.19
CA ASP A 85 24.59 15.92 10.11
C ASP A 85 23.40 16.88 10.21
N GLY A 86 23.65 18.18 10.11
CA GLY A 86 22.60 19.21 10.15
C GLY A 86 21.58 19.10 9.02
N ILE A 87 22.02 18.70 7.81
CA ILE A 87 21.12 18.47 6.67
C ILE A 87 20.24 17.25 6.97
N ARG A 88 20.83 16.16 7.47
CA ARG A 88 20.08 14.93 7.80
C ARG A 88 18.99 15.17 8.85
N GLN A 89 19.29 15.97 9.88
CA GLN A 89 18.31 16.33 10.89
C GLN A 89 17.15 17.19 10.35
N SER A 90 17.42 18.08 9.39
CA SER A 90 16.36 18.85 8.72
C SER A 90 15.45 17.94 7.91
N LEU A 91 16.03 17.03 7.13
CA LEU A 91 15.29 16.08 6.29
C LEU A 91 14.41 15.17 7.14
N MET A 92 14.93 14.61 8.24
CA MET A 92 14.13 13.78 9.15
C MET A 92 12.90 14.52 9.71
N LYS A 93 13.01 15.83 9.98
CA LYS A 93 11.86 16.63 10.42
C LYS A 93 10.84 16.84 9.30
N GLU A 94 11.31 17.04 8.08
CA GLU A 94 10.46 17.21 6.90
C GLU A 94 9.74 15.90 6.53
N GLU A 95 10.45 14.77 6.60
CA GLU A 95 9.92 13.41 6.47
C GLU A 95 8.82 13.16 7.52
N GLU A 96 9.10 13.44 8.78
CA GLU A 96 8.13 13.26 9.87
C GLU A 96 6.87 14.13 9.66
N LEU A 97 7.04 15.39 9.28
CA LEU A 97 5.91 16.29 9.00
C LEU A 97 5.07 15.83 7.81
N PHE A 98 5.73 15.38 6.72
CA PHE A 98 5.05 14.83 5.56
C PHE A 98 4.20 13.61 5.93
N LEU A 99 4.79 12.66 6.65
CA LEU A 99 4.09 11.44 7.06
C LEU A 99 2.97 11.72 8.07
N LYS A 100 3.15 12.68 8.97
CA LYS A 100 2.06 13.16 9.84
C LYS A 100 0.91 13.72 9.02
N ALA A 101 1.19 14.52 7.98
CA ALA A 101 0.14 15.03 7.10
C ALA A 101 -0.60 13.88 6.40
N VAL A 102 0.12 12.85 5.91
CA VAL A 102 -0.48 11.64 5.34
C VAL A 102 -1.41 10.96 6.35
N CYS A 103 -0.96 10.75 7.60
CA CYS A 103 -1.76 10.15 8.68
C CYS A 103 -2.94 11.01 9.18
N LEU A 104 -3.04 12.27 8.79
CA LEU A 104 -4.11 13.18 9.22
C LEU A 104 -5.10 13.51 8.09
N CYS A 105 -4.73 13.25 6.83
CA CYS A 105 -5.48 13.63 5.64
C CYS A 105 -6.03 12.39 4.90
N HIS A 106 -6.78 11.54 5.61
CA HIS A 106 -7.35 10.31 5.05
C HIS A 106 -8.68 9.94 5.72
N THR A 107 -9.36 8.93 5.17
CA THR A 107 -10.58 8.35 5.77
C THR A 107 -10.40 6.92 6.30
N VAL A 108 -9.16 6.41 6.34
CA VAL A 108 -8.81 5.09 6.86
C VAL A 108 -9.30 4.84 8.29
N HIS A 109 -9.85 3.66 8.51
CA HIS A 109 -10.27 3.08 9.79
C HIS A 109 -9.33 1.95 10.21
N ILE A 110 -9.31 1.64 11.51
CA ILE A 110 -8.52 0.54 12.08
C ILE A 110 -9.50 -0.52 12.57
N SER A 111 -9.30 -1.79 12.22
CA SER A 111 -10.02 -2.87 12.92
C SER A 111 -9.38 -3.05 14.30
N ALA A 112 -10.16 -2.84 15.34
CA ALA A 112 -9.77 -3.20 16.69
C ALA A 112 -10.22 -4.63 16.93
N ASP A 113 -9.37 -5.62 16.66
CA ASP A 113 -9.59 -6.93 17.26
C ASP A 113 -9.17 -6.81 18.73
N GLN A 114 -10.17 -6.78 19.60
CA GLN A 114 -10.06 -6.51 21.03
C GLN A 114 -9.32 -7.66 21.72
N THR A 115 -8.13 -7.39 22.26
CA THR A 115 -7.77 -8.00 23.54
C THR A 115 -8.16 -7.02 24.64
N ASP A 116 -9.39 -7.17 25.13
CA ASP A 116 -9.83 -6.64 26.42
C ASP A 116 -8.92 -7.22 27.51
N GLY A 117 -7.88 -6.47 27.87
CA GLY A 117 -6.88 -6.89 28.85
C GLY A 117 -6.20 -5.67 29.47
N ILE A 118 -6.38 -5.54 30.78
CA ILE A 118 -5.89 -4.47 31.64
C ILE A 118 -4.35 -4.34 31.58
N GLY A 119 -3.86 -3.12 31.32
CA GLY A 119 -2.54 -2.66 31.77
C GLY A 119 -1.40 -2.72 30.74
N ASP A 120 -0.71 -1.58 30.62
CA ASP A 120 0.62 -1.38 30.03
C ASP A 120 0.89 -1.93 28.63
N GLY A 121 0.89 -1.02 27.65
CA GLY A 121 1.72 -1.10 26.43
C GLY A 121 1.47 -2.29 25.50
N HIS A 122 1.18 -2.01 24.23
CA HIS A 122 1.07 -3.00 23.15
C HIS A 122 2.40 -3.72 22.78
N TRP A 123 3.26 -3.99 23.76
CA TRP A 123 4.48 -4.77 23.64
C TRP A 123 4.28 -6.11 24.35
N ASN A 124 3.76 -7.10 23.63
CA ASN A 124 3.86 -8.47 24.09
C ASN A 124 5.35 -8.82 24.24
N ALA A 125 5.74 -9.45 25.35
CA ALA A 125 7.11 -9.81 25.74
C ALA A 125 7.88 -10.71 24.74
N ASN A 126 7.31 -10.97 23.56
CA ASN A 126 7.86 -11.76 22.47
C ASN A 126 8.35 -10.91 21.28
N GLY A 127 8.31 -9.58 21.35
CA GLY A 127 8.85 -8.69 20.30
C GLY A 127 8.04 -8.67 19.00
N ILE A 128 6.84 -9.24 18.98
CA ILE A 128 5.92 -9.20 17.85
C ILE A 128 5.05 -7.95 17.99
N VAL A 129 5.25 -6.99 17.10
CA VAL A 129 4.36 -5.84 16.90
C VAL A 129 2.99 -6.41 16.52
N SER A 130 1.95 -6.14 17.32
CA SER A 130 0.57 -6.35 16.89
C SER A 130 0.34 -5.46 15.67
N GLN A 131 0.32 -6.08 14.49
CA GLN A 131 0.14 -5.37 13.23
C GLN A 131 -1.26 -4.74 13.23
N LEU A 132 -1.33 -3.41 13.27
CA LEU A 132 -2.59 -2.68 13.10
C LEU A 132 -3.12 -2.99 11.70
N GLU A 133 -4.38 -3.37 11.61
CA GLU A 133 -5.01 -3.67 10.33
C GLU A 133 -5.86 -2.48 9.88
N TYR A 134 -5.48 -1.91 8.73
CA TYR A 134 -6.09 -0.72 8.16
C TYR A 134 -7.14 -1.06 7.10
N TYR A 135 -8.26 -0.36 7.17
CA TYR A 135 -9.39 -0.46 6.25
C TYR A 135 -9.71 0.89 5.65
N ALA A 136 -9.85 0.95 4.34
CA ALA A 136 -10.20 2.19 3.65
C ALA A 136 -11.11 1.86 2.46
N SER A 137 -11.99 2.80 2.11
CA SER A 137 -12.80 2.71 0.90
C SER A 137 -11.94 2.79 -0.37
N SER A 138 -10.76 3.39 -0.26
CA SER A 138 -9.81 3.57 -1.36
C SER A 138 -8.46 2.89 -1.03
N PRO A 139 -7.94 2.01 -1.88
CA PRO A 139 -6.72 1.24 -1.59
C PRO A 139 -5.45 2.10 -1.60
N ASP A 140 -5.45 3.26 -2.27
CA ASP A 140 -4.37 4.24 -2.24
C ASP A 140 -4.22 4.91 -0.85
N GLU A 141 -5.32 5.33 -0.22
CA GLU A 141 -5.31 5.86 1.15
C GLU A 141 -4.75 4.82 2.13
N LYS A 142 -5.21 3.57 2.00
CA LYS A 142 -4.69 2.46 2.80
C LYS A 142 -3.18 2.30 2.62
N ALA A 143 -2.70 2.24 1.38
CA ALA A 143 -1.29 2.07 1.06
C ALA A 143 -0.41 3.20 1.63
N LEU A 144 -0.92 4.44 1.59
CA LEU A 144 -0.23 5.60 2.14
C LEU A 144 -0.11 5.54 3.67
N VAL A 145 -1.19 5.18 4.37
CA VAL A 145 -1.20 5.05 5.84
C VAL A 145 -0.33 3.88 6.30
N GLU A 146 -0.38 2.75 5.60
CA GLU A 146 0.50 1.62 5.86
C GLU A 146 1.97 1.97 5.68
N ALA A 147 2.32 2.72 4.62
CA ALA A 147 3.68 3.19 4.40
C ALA A 147 4.17 4.12 5.52
N ALA A 148 3.34 5.07 5.95
CA ALA A 148 3.67 5.94 7.07
C ALA A 148 3.93 5.12 8.35
N SER A 149 3.09 4.12 8.61
CA SER A 149 3.24 3.20 9.74
C SER A 149 4.56 2.43 9.69
N ARG A 150 4.94 1.90 8.51
CA ARG A 150 6.23 1.22 8.30
C ARG A 150 7.44 2.12 8.54
N VAL A 151 7.34 3.41 8.19
CA VAL A 151 8.42 4.40 8.39
C VAL A 151 8.52 4.90 9.84
N GLY A 152 7.46 4.71 10.65
CA GLY A 152 7.46 5.01 12.08
C GLY A 152 6.56 6.18 12.51
N VAL A 153 5.65 6.60 11.63
CA VAL A 153 4.54 7.51 11.94
C VAL A 153 3.24 6.73 11.82
N VAL A 154 2.69 6.34 12.96
CA VAL A 154 1.60 5.36 13.03
C VAL A 154 0.29 6.06 13.34
N PHE A 155 -0.70 5.98 12.46
CA PHE A 155 -2.08 6.34 12.80
C PHE A 155 -2.66 5.26 13.73
N THR A 156 -3.15 5.67 14.90
CA THR A 156 -3.64 4.76 15.96
C THR A 156 -5.14 4.84 16.19
N GLY A 157 -5.86 5.72 15.49
CA GLY A 157 -7.32 5.73 15.48
C GLY A 157 -7.92 7.13 15.66
N THR A 158 -9.25 7.17 15.72
CA THR A 158 -10.04 8.38 15.95
C THR A 158 -10.69 8.34 17.32
N ASN A 159 -10.64 9.47 18.03
CA ASN A 159 -11.25 9.64 19.34
C ASN A 159 -12.19 10.87 19.30
N GLY A 160 -13.45 10.62 18.90
CA GLY A 160 -14.55 11.58 18.87
C GLY A 160 -14.32 12.76 17.90
N GLU A 161 -13.54 13.75 18.35
CA GLU A 161 -13.27 15.02 17.65
C GLU A 161 -11.85 15.12 17.07
N GLY A 162 -11.04 14.06 17.22
CA GLY A 162 -9.65 14.09 16.78
C GLY A 162 -9.08 12.74 16.37
N MET A 163 -7.92 12.79 15.72
CA MET A 163 -7.10 11.65 15.35
C MET A 163 -5.92 11.50 16.32
N GLU A 164 -5.51 10.27 16.54
CA GLU A 164 -4.34 9.91 17.33
C GLU A 164 -3.26 9.35 16.39
N VAL A 165 -2.06 9.94 16.48
CA VAL A 165 -0.90 9.57 15.68
C VAL A 165 0.28 9.38 16.61
N LYS A 166 1.05 8.30 16.44
CA LYS A 166 2.26 8.01 17.20
C LYS A 166 3.48 8.21 16.32
N SER A 167 4.32 9.18 16.66
CA SER A 167 5.54 9.51 15.90
C SER A 167 6.77 9.27 16.75
N LEU A 168 7.71 8.45 16.26
CA LEU A 168 8.95 8.11 16.99
C LEU A 168 8.70 7.64 18.45
N GLY A 169 7.63 6.88 18.66
CA GLY A 169 7.23 6.38 19.97
C GLY A 169 6.38 7.34 20.81
N LYS A 170 6.23 8.61 20.42
CA LYS A 170 5.46 9.61 21.16
C LYS A 170 4.02 9.69 20.62
N PRO A 171 2.99 9.44 21.46
CA PRO A 171 1.61 9.63 21.07
C PRO A 171 1.27 11.13 20.99
N GLU A 172 0.58 11.52 19.93
CA GLU A 172 0.13 12.87 19.65
C GLU A 172 -1.35 12.85 19.24
N ARG A 173 -2.10 13.88 19.65
CA ARG A 173 -3.53 14.00 19.34
C ARG A 173 -3.79 15.29 18.56
N TYR A 174 -4.52 15.15 17.46
CA TYR A 174 -4.85 16.22 16.52
C TYR A 174 -6.36 16.38 16.44
N PHE A 175 -6.85 17.60 16.59
CA PHE A 175 -8.29 17.89 16.52
C PHE A 175 -8.65 18.52 15.18
N PHE A 176 -9.78 18.10 14.61
CA PHE A 176 -10.30 18.70 13.39
C PHE A 176 -10.97 20.03 13.72
N HIS A 177 -10.22 21.12 13.73
CA HIS A 177 -10.86 22.43 13.51
C HIS A 177 -11.23 22.51 12.03
N ILE A 178 -12.51 22.84 11.75
CA ILE A 178 -13.16 22.89 10.42
C ILE A 178 -12.54 24.01 9.53
N THR A 179 -11.22 24.03 9.35
CA THR A 179 -10.49 25.08 8.62
C THR A 179 -9.38 24.52 7.73
N PHE A 180 -9.28 23.20 7.56
CA PHE A 180 -8.42 22.61 6.53
C PHE A 180 -9.21 22.38 5.24
N ILE A 181 -9.40 23.46 4.47
CA ILE A 181 -9.60 23.33 3.03
C ILE A 181 -8.21 23.07 2.44
N ILE A 182 -7.89 21.81 2.15
CA ILE A 182 -6.73 21.47 1.33
C ILE A 182 -7.03 21.99 -0.08
N VAL A 183 -6.60 23.22 -0.38
CA VAL A 183 -6.60 23.74 -1.75
C VAL A 183 -5.43 23.08 -2.48
N LEU A 184 -5.70 21.95 -3.13
CA LEU A 184 -4.77 21.37 -4.09
C LEU A 184 -4.64 22.34 -5.27
N LYS A 185 -3.56 23.15 -5.28
CA LYS A 185 -3.16 23.93 -6.46
C LYS A 185 -2.63 22.95 -7.51
N GLY A 186 -3.49 22.53 -8.43
CA GLY A 186 -3.04 21.87 -9.66
C GLY A 186 -2.16 22.84 -10.47
N GLN A 187 -0.87 22.56 -10.59
CA GLN A 187 -0.04 23.21 -11.59
C GLN A 187 -0.31 22.53 -12.94
N ASN A 188 -0.87 23.30 -13.88
CA ASN A 188 -0.93 22.90 -15.29
C ASN A 188 0.50 22.75 -15.80
N ILE A 189 0.91 21.51 -16.10
CA ILE A 189 2.09 21.22 -16.90
C ILE A 189 1.70 21.56 -18.34
N LYS A 190 2.48 22.45 -18.97
CA LYS A 190 2.33 22.83 -20.39
C LYS A 190 2.77 21.71 -21.31
#